data_AF-A0A4P9Y999-F1
#
_entry.id   AF-A0A4P9Y999-F1
#
_cell.length_a   1.000
_cell.length_b   1.000
_cell.length_c   1.000
_cell.angle_alpha   90.00
_cell.angle_beta   90.00
_cell.angle_gamma   90.00
#
_symmetry.space_group_name_H-M   'P 1'
#
loop_
_entity.id
_entity.type
_entity.pdbx_description
1 polymer ?
#
loop_
_entity_poly.entity_id
_entity_poly.type
_entity_poly.pdbx_seq_one_letter_code
_entity_poly.pdbx_strand_id
1 'polypeptide(L)'
;ASANGHVDVVQILLEDSRVDPSGYRNDAIRCASEKGRSEVVKLLLADPRVDPSDCDNDAIQCASEKGRSEVVKLLLADPRVDPSDCDNDAIQCASEKGRSEVVKLLLADPRVDPSDFNNLAIQRASEHGHADVVQILLEDFRVDPSAND
;
A
#
# COMPACT_ATOMS: atom_id res chain seq x y z
N ALA A 1 -20.08 2.42 4.76
CA ALA A 1 -19.66 3.84 4.86
C ALA A 1 -18.24 4.04 4.33
N SER A 2 -17.28 3.24 4.77
CA SER A 2 -15.86 3.38 4.45
C SER A 2 -15.52 3.28 2.96
N ALA A 3 -15.96 2.23 2.26
CA ALA A 3 -15.73 2.06 0.81
C ALA A 3 -16.28 3.22 -0.05
N ASN A 4 -17.39 3.81 0.38
CA ASN A 4 -18.06 4.90 -0.32
C ASN A 4 -17.51 6.29 0.06
N GLY A 5 -16.58 6.38 1.02
CA GLY A 5 -15.99 7.65 1.43
C GLY A 5 -16.92 8.53 2.26
N HIS A 6 -17.92 7.97 2.96
CA HIS A 6 -18.84 8.74 3.80
C HIS A 6 -18.18 9.10 5.13
N VAL A 7 -17.32 10.12 5.12
CA VAL A 7 -16.49 10.57 6.24
C VAL A 7 -17.31 10.81 7.50
N ASP A 8 -18.36 11.63 7.43
CA ASP A 8 -19.20 11.98 8.59
C ASP A 8 -19.87 10.74 9.22
N VAL A 9 -20.31 9.79 8.38
CA VAL A 9 -20.93 8.54 8.86
C VAL A 9 -19.88 7.66 9.54
N VAL A 10 -18.67 7.55 8.98
CA VAL A 10 -17.58 6.80 9.63
C VAL A 10 -17.24 7.42 10.98
N GLN A 11 -17.12 8.75 11.05
CA GLN A 11 -16.83 9.44 12.30
C GLN A 11 -17.89 9.15 13.38
N ILE A 12 -19.18 9.30 13.06
CA ILE A 12 -20.28 9.01 13.98
C ILE A 12 -20.24 7.55 14.44
N LEU A 13 -19.94 6.61 13.55
CA LEU A 13 -19.83 5.19 13.89
C LEU A 13 -18.65 4.91 14.82
N LEU A 14 -17.50 5.56 14.62
CA LEU A 14 -16.32 5.38 15.49
C LEU A 14 -16.55 5.90 16.91
N GLU A 15 -17.38 6.93 17.09
CA GLU A 15 -17.74 7.47 18.40
C GLU A 15 -18.64 6.53 19.22
N ASP A 16 -19.33 5.58 18.57
CA ASP A 16 -20.17 4.59 19.26
C ASP A 16 -19.34 3.38 19.72
N SER A 17 -19.26 3.18 21.03
CA SER A 17 -18.47 2.09 21.64
C SER A 17 -18.95 0.68 21.27
N ARG A 18 -20.16 0.54 20.71
CA ARG A 18 -20.71 -0.74 20.25
C ARG A 18 -20.19 -1.13 18.86
N VAL A 19 -19.65 -0.18 18.12
CA VAL A 19 -19.05 -0.43 16.81
C VAL A 19 -17.62 -0.93 17.01
N ASP A 20 -17.31 -2.04 16.35
CA ASP A 20 -15.96 -2.57 16.25
C ASP A 20 -15.37 -2.24 14.86
N PRO A 21 -14.47 -1.25 14.75
CA PRO A 21 -13.86 -0.89 13.48
C PRO A 21 -12.80 -1.90 13.00
N SER A 22 -12.38 -2.85 13.85
CA SER A 22 -11.47 -3.95 13.51
C SER A 22 -12.20 -5.18 12.96
N GLY A 23 -13.53 -5.14 12.91
CA GLY A 23 -14.36 -6.24 12.44
C GLY A 23 -13.98 -6.76 11.06
N TYR A 24 -14.15 -8.07 10.86
CA TYR A 24 -13.81 -8.78 9.62
C TYR A 24 -12.36 -8.60 9.15
N ARG A 25 -11.42 -8.66 10.11
CA ARG A 25 -9.98 -8.43 9.88
C ARG A 25 -9.73 -7.06 9.27
N ASN A 26 -10.15 -6.02 9.99
CA ASN A 26 -9.96 -4.62 9.62
C ASN A 26 -10.51 -4.27 8.21
N ASP A 27 -11.66 -4.84 7.84
CA ASP A 27 -12.21 -4.70 6.49
C ASP A 27 -12.53 -3.23 6.13
N ALA A 28 -12.90 -2.42 7.11
CA ALA A 28 -13.20 -1.01 6.93
C ALA A 28 -12.02 -0.22 6.34
N ILE A 29 -10.80 -0.42 6.86
CA ILE A 29 -9.60 0.27 6.38
C ILE A 29 -9.10 -0.32 5.07
N ARG A 30 -9.18 -1.65 4.88
CA ARG A 30 -8.84 -2.28 3.60
C ARG A 30 -9.73 -1.77 2.46
N CYS A 31 -11.05 -1.79 2.65
CA CYS A 31 -12.00 -1.30 1.66
C CYS A 31 -11.82 0.21 1.38
N ALA A 32 -11.56 1.02 2.40
CA ALA A 32 -11.26 2.44 2.21
C ALA A 32 -9.96 2.62 1.41
N SER A 33 -8.95 1.81 1.69
CA SER A 33 -7.63 1.86 1.05
C SER A 33 -7.71 1.47 -0.43
N GLU A 34 -8.35 0.36 -0.76
CA GLU A 34 -8.57 -0.11 -2.14
C GLU A 34 -9.32 0.95 -2.98
N LYS A 35 -10.36 1.57 -2.40
CA LYS A 35 -11.17 2.60 -3.07
C LYS A 35 -10.57 4.01 -3.03
N GLY A 36 -9.40 4.20 -2.40
CA GLY A 36 -8.71 5.48 -2.38
C GLY A 36 -9.37 6.55 -1.51
N ARG A 37 -10.07 6.16 -0.43
CA ARG A 37 -10.78 7.07 0.47
C ARG A 37 -9.85 7.62 1.55
N SER A 38 -8.89 8.47 1.16
CA SER A 38 -7.83 8.98 2.04
C SER A 38 -8.33 9.56 3.36
N GLU A 39 -9.38 10.40 3.34
CA GLU A 39 -9.93 10.97 4.59
C GLU A 39 -10.53 9.92 5.52
N VAL A 40 -11.16 8.87 4.96
CA VAL A 40 -11.66 7.74 5.76
C VAL A 40 -10.50 6.93 6.32
N VAL A 41 -9.47 6.65 5.52
CA VAL A 41 -8.27 5.95 5.98
C VAL A 41 -7.60 6.72 7.12
N LYS A 42 -7.46 8.05 6.98
CA LYS A 42 -6.91 8.91 8.02
C LYS A 42 -7.72 8.86 9.33
N LEU A 43 -9.05 8.88 9.25
CA LEU A 43 -9.91 8.72 10.42
C LEU A 43 -9.74 7.34 11.07
N LEU A 44 -9.70 6.27 10.27
CA LEU A 44 -9.54 4.91 10.77
C LEU A 44 -8.17 4.69 11.42
N LEU A 45 -7.10 5.21 10.83
CA LEU A 45 -5.73 5.12 11.40
C LEU A 45 -5.60 5.82 12.75
N ALA A 46 -6.37 6.90 12.96
CA ALA A 46 -6.39 7.62 14.23
C ALA A 46 -7.13 6.87 15.36
N ASP A 47 -7.94 5.85 15.02
CA ASP A 47 -8.61 5.01 16.00
C ASP A 47 -7.67 3.87 16.45
N PRO A 48 -7.32 3.76 17.75
CA PRO A 48 -6.39 2.76 18.23
C PRO A 48 -6.90 1.33 18.13
N ARG A 49 -8.20 1.13 17.89
CA ARG A 49 -8.79 -0.20 17.68
C ARG A 49 -8.51 -0.76 16.29
N VAL A 50 -8.20 0.10 15.31
CA VAL A 50 -7.91 -0.31 13.93
C VAL A 50 -6.44 -0.72 13.84
N ASP A 51 -6.19 -1.88 13.25
CA ASP A 51 -4.85 -2.36 12.92
C ASP A 51 -4.65 -2.35 11.39
N PRO A 52 -3.85 -1.42 10.84
CA PRO A 52 -3.60 -1.35 9.39
C PRO A 52 -2.67 -2.46 8.87
N SER A 53 -2.02 -3.23 9.76
CA SER A 53 -1.13 -4.34 9.41
C SER A 53 -1.84 -5.70 9.32
N ASP A 54 -3.11 -5.78 9.74
CA ASP A 54 -3.89 -7.01 9.67
C ASP A 54 -4.08 -7.48 8.22
N CYS A 55 -4.30 -8.79 8.06
CA CYS A 55 -4.22 -9.48 6.77
C CYS A 55 -2.87 -9.31 6.06
N ASP A 56 -1.77 -9.37 6.81
CA ASP A 56 -0.42 -9.33 6.22
C ASP A 56 -0.22 -8.03 5.42
N ASN A 57 -0.61 -6.89 6.01
CA ASN A 57 -0.52 -5.56 5.39
C ASN A 57 -1.37 -5.36 4.09
N ASP A 58 -2.47 -6.10 3.93
CA ASP A 58 -3.39 -6.03 2.77
C ASP A 58 -3.86 -4.61 2.43
N ALA A 59 -4.01 -3.72 3.44
CA ALA A 59 -4.41 -2.33 3.21
C ALA A 59 -3.44 -1.58 2.28
N ILE A 60 -2.12 -1.72 2.49
CA ILE A 60 -1.11 -1.06 1.64
C ILE A 60 -0.91 -1.81 0.32
N GLN A 61 -1.04 -3.14 0.29
CA GLN A 61 -1.00 -3.93 -0.94
C GLN A 61 -2.14 -3.52 -1.89
N CYS A 62 -3.39 -3.53 -1.42
CA CYS A 62 -4.56 -3.10 -2.18
C CYS A 62 -4.43 -1.64 -2.67
N ALA A 63 -4.00 -0.73 -1.80
CA ALA A 63 -3.78 0.67 -2.18
C ALA A 63 -2.71 0.79 -3.28
N SER A 64 -1.65 0.00 -3.18
CA SER A 64 -0.52 0.00 -4.11
C SER A 64 -0.92 -0.54 -5.48
N GLU A 65 -1.59 -1.70 -5.53
CA GLU A 65 -2.12 -2.29 -6.76
C GLU A 65 -3.08 -1.34 -7.50
N LYS A 66 -3.98 -0.67 -6.76
CA LYS A 66 -4.96 0.26 -7.33
C LYS A 66 -4.40 1.68 -7.58
N GLY A 67 -3.13 1.93 -7.28
CA GLY A 67 -2.48 3.22 -7.55
C GLY A 67 -2.97 4.37 -6.65
N ARG A 68 -3.37 4.09 -5.42
CA ARG A 68 -3.92 5.07 -4.47
C ARG A 68 -2.79 5.79 -3.72
N SER A 69 -2.00 6.60 -4.42
CA SER A 69 -0.80 7.26 -3.89
C SER A 69 -1.02 7.98 -2.54
N GLU A 70 -2.10 8.75 -2.40
CA GLU A 70 -2.39 9.44 -1.12
C GLU A 70 -2.69 8.48 0.03
N VAL A 71 -3.34 7.35 -0.24
CA VAL A 71 -3.57 6.31 0.77
C VAL A 71 -2.25 5.62 1.12
N VAL A 72 -1.44 5.26 0.12
CA VAL A 72 -0.12 4.64 0.35
C VAL A 72 0.75 5.55 1.21
N LYS A 73 0.76 6.86 0.93
CA LYS A 73 1.48 7.84 1.75
C LYS A 73 1.00 7.91 3.20
N LEU A 74 -0.32 7.83 3.42
CA LEU A 74 -0.89 7.79 4.77
C LEU A 74 -0.50 6.51 5.51
N LEU A 75 -0.56 5.35 4.82
CA LEU A 75 -0.21 4.06 5.40
C LEU A 75 1.29 3.96 5.72
N LEU A 76 2.18 4.41 4.82
CA LEU A 76 3.63 4.43 5.06
C LEU A 76 4.03 5.33 6.24
N ALA A 77 3.24 6.37 6.54
CA ALA A 77 3.47 7.24 7.68
C ALA A 77 3.05 6.59 9.02
N ASP A 78 2.26 5.52 8.99
CA ASP A 78 1.87 4.78 10.20
C ASP A 78 2.94 3.73 10.53
N PRO A 79 3.55 3.78 11.73
CA PRO A 79 4.66 2.88 12.09
C PRO A 79 4.24 1.41 12.22
N ARG A 80 2.94 1.11 12.26
CA ARG A 80 2.43 -0.26 12.31
C ARG A 80 2.46 -0.96 10.95
N VAL A 81 2.45 -0.18 9.86
CA VAL A 81 2.45 -0.73 8.49
C VAL A 81 3.87 -1.10 8.09
N ASP A 82 4.05 -2.31 7.59
CA ASP A 82 5.29 -2.77 6.97
C ASP A 82 5.11 -2.94 5.46
N PRO A 83 5.69 -2.07 4.61
CA PRO A 83 5.57 -2.16 3.17
C PRO A 83 6.40 -3.30 2.54
N SER A 84 7.27 -3.95 3.31
CA SER A 84 8.08 -5.10 2.87
C SER A 84 7.41 -6.45 3.16
N ASP A 85 6.28 -6.45 3.87
CA ASP A 85 5.55 -7.66 4.22
C ASP A 85 4.99 -8.38 2.97
N CYS A 86 4.75 -9.68 3.12
CA CYS A 86 4.48 -10.60 2.02
C CYS A 86 5.51 -10.46 0.90
N ASP A 87 6.80 -10.57 1.21
CA ASP A 87 7.84 -10.64 0.18
C ASP A 87 7.89 -9.37 -0.70
N ASN A 88 7.73 -8.19 -0.11
CA ASN A 88 7.65 -6.91 -0.82
C ASN A 88 6.45 -6.80 -1.80
N ASP A 89 5.31 -7.45 -1.53
CA ASP A 89 4.17 -7.51 -2.45
C ASP A 89 3.65 -6.13 -2.88
N ALA A 90 3.69 -5.14 -1.99
CA ALA A 90 3.23 -3.77 -2.30
C ALA A 90 3.95 -3.18 -3.52
N ILE A 91 5.29 -3.28 -3.59
CA ILE A 91 6.06 -2.75 -4.73
C ILE A 91 5.95 -3.67 -5.96
N GLN A 92 5.82 -4.98 -5.76
CA GLN A 92 5.60 -5.93 -6.86
C GLN A 92 4.26 -5.64 -7.57
N CYS A 93 3.16 -5.55 -6.83
CA CYS A 93 1.83 -5.23 -7.33
C CYS A 93 1.77 -3.85 -7.99
N ALA A 94 2.37 -2.82 -7.36
CA ALA A 94 2.46 -1.49 -7.96
C ALA A 94 3.22 -1.52 -9.30
N SER A 95 4.28 -2.33 -9.38
CA SER A 95 5.10 -2.44 -10.59
C SER A 95 4.39 -3.21 -11.69
N GLU A 96 3.73 -4.33 -11.38
CA GLU A 96 2.90 -5.10 -12.30
C GLU A 96 1.76 -4.27 -12.90
N LYS A 97 1.16 -3.36 -12.12
CA LYS A 97 0.05 -2.50 -12.59
C LYS A 97 0.50 -1.13 -13.13
N GLY A 98 1.80 -0.87 -13.24
CA GLY A 98 2.32 0.37 -13.81
C GLY A 98 2.04 1.61 -12.95
N ARG A 99 2.02 1.48 -11.63
CA ARG A 99 1.70 2.57 -10.68
C ARG A 99 2.95 3.36 -10.32
N SER A 100 3.53 4.06 -11.29
CA SER A 100 4.81 4.77 -11.13
C SER A 100 4.88 5.71 -9.92
N GLU A 101 3.82 6.44 -9.60
CA GLU A 101 3.80 7.31 -8.40
C GLU A 101 3.84 6.50 -7.09
N VAL A 102 3.15 5.37 -7.03
CA VAL A 102 3.20 4.47 -5.86
C VAL A 102 4.58 3.84 -5.74
N VAL A 103 5.18 3.40 -6.85
CA VAL A 103 6.54 2.83 -6.83
C VAL A 103 7.54 3.84 -6.27
N LYS A 104 7.49 5.11 -6.68
CA LYS A 104 8.34 6.17 -6.09
C LYS A 104 8.13 6.34 -4.58
N LEU A 105 6.87 6.31 -4.12
CA LEU A 105 6.57 6.41 -2.70
C LEU A 105 7.13 5.22 -1.90
N LEU A 106 6.99 4.00 -2.43
CA LEU A 106 7.51 2.79 -1.80
C LEU A 106 9.04 2.77 -1.79
N LEU A 107 9.71 3.16 -2.88
CA LEU A 107 11.17 3.25 -2.94
C LEU A 107 11.76 4.25 -1.96
N ALA A 108 11.01 5.31 -1.61
CA ALA A 108 11.43 6.28 -0.60
C ALA A 108 11.40 5.70 0.82
N ASP A 109 10.70 4.59 1.06
CA ASP A 109 10.74 3.88 2.34
C ASP A 109 11.95 2.93 2.38
N PRO A 110 12.85 3.07 3.37
CA PRO A 110 14.07 2.28 3.45
C PRO A 110 13.81 0.79 3.73
N ARG A 111 12.60 0.42 4.16
CA ARG A 111 12.23 -0.99 4.42
C ARG A 111 11.98 -1.77 3.14
N VAL A 112 11.59 -1.09 2.06
CA VAL A 112 11.30 -1.74 0.77
C VAL A 112 12.60 -2.10 0.08
N ASP A 113 12.72 -3.35 -0.38
CA ASP A 113 13.84 -3.80 -1.20
C ASP A 113 13.40 -4.01 -2.66
N PRO A 114 13.75 -3.11 -3.59
CA PRO A 114 13.38 -3.26 -5.00
C PRO A 114 14.15 -4.36 -5.74
N SER A 115 15.22 -4.90 -5.14
CA SER A 115 16.03 -5.99 -5.71
C SER A 115 15.55 -7.39 -5.31
N ASP A 116 14.55 -7.45 -4.43
CA ASP A 116 14.04 -8.70 -3.88
C ASP A 116 13.53 -9.65 -4.99
N PHE A 117 13.65 -10.95 -4.74
CA PHE A 117 13.34 -12.03 -5.69
C PHE A 117 13.99 -11.85 -7.07
N ASN A 118 15.28 -11.48 -7.09
CA ASN A 118 16.05 -11.22 -8.31
C ASN A 118 15.41 -10.12 -9.17
N ASN A 119 15.14 -8.96 -8.57
CA ASN A 119 14.50 -7.81 -9.21
C ASN A 119 13.09 -8.14 -9.74
N LEU A 120 12.28 -8.88 -8.98
CA LEU A 120 10.94 -9.32 -9.43
C LEU A 120 10.03 -8.13 -9.79
N ALA A 121 10.12 -7.01 -9.06
CA ALA A 121 9.40 -5.78 -9.41
C ALA A 121 9.71 -5.29 -10.84
N ILE A 122 10.99 -5.37 -11.27
CA ILE A 122 11.42 -5.01 -12.63
C ILE A 122 10.91 -6.02 -13.64
N GLN A 123 10.99 -7.31 -13.32
CA GLN A 123 10.47 -8.37 -14.19
C GLN A 123 8.97 -8.16 -14.45
N ARG A 124 8.17 -7.94 -13.39
CA ARG A 124 6.72 -7.67 -13.48
C ARG A 124 6.40 -6.44 -14.32
N ALA A 125 7.09 -5.32 -14.09
CA ALA A 125 6.92 -4.11 -14.88
C ALA A 125 7.28 -4.34 -16.36
N SER A 126 8.35 -5.10 -16.63
CA SER A 126 8.81 -5.43 -17.99
C SER A 126 7.84 -6.34 -18.73
N GLU A 127 7.35 -7.40 -18.07
CA GLU A 127 6.35 -8.34 -18.61
C GLU A 127 5.08 -7.62 -19.05
N HIS A 128 4.69 -6.56 -18.35
CA HIS A 128 3.48 -5.78 -18.62
C HIS A 128 3.74 -4.51 -19.45
N GLY A 129 4.99 -4.25 -19.85
CA GLY A 129 5.35 -3.12 -20.72
C GLY A 129 5.35 -1.75 -20.04
N HIS A 130 5.48 -1.69 -18.71
CA HIS A 130 5.53 -0.47 -17.91
C HIS A 130 6.92 0.15 -17.89
N ALA A 131 7.34 0.70 -19.04
CA ALA A 131 8.68 1.25 -19.23
C ALA A 131 9.03 2.39 -18.26
N ASP A 132 8.05 3.20 -17.84
CA ASP A 132 8.23 4.27 -16.85
C ASP A 132 8.59 3.71 -15.47
N VAL A 133 7.92 2.63 -15.06
CA VAL A 133 8.23 1.93 -13.80
C VAL A 133 9.60 1.26 -13.86
N VAL A 134 9.93 0.58 -14.98
CA VAL A 134 11.25 -0.03 -15.16
C VAL A 134 12.35 1.02 -15.03
N GLN A 135 12.18 2.19 -15.65
CA GLN A 135 13.14 3.29 -15.52
C GLN A 135 13.27 3.74 -14.05
N ILE A 136 12.16 3.94 -13.34
CA ILE A 136 12.17 4.36 -11.93
C ILE A 136 12.92 3.34 -11.05
N LEU A 137 12.68 2.05 -11.25
CA LEU A 137 13.35 0.99 -10.47
C LEU A 137 14.85 0.94 -10.77
N LEU A 138 15.26 1.08 -12.03
CA LEU A 138 16.67 1.09 -12.43
C LEU A 138 17.45 2.33 -11.97
N GLU A 139 16.76 3.43 -11.64
CA GLU A 139 17.37 4.62 -11.06
C GLU A 139 17.69 4.44 -9.56
N ASP A 140 17.11 3.43 -8.90
CA ASP A 140 17.41 3.12 -7.49
C ASP A 140 18.76 2.40 -7.36
N PHE A 141 19.65 2.95 -6.53
CA PHE A 141 21.01 2.43 -6.36
C PHE A 141 21.08 1.02 -5.75
N ARG A 142 20.00 0.54 -5.14
CA ARG A 142 19.91 -0.82 -4.57
C ARG A 142 19.71 -1.87 -5.65
N VAL A 143 19.24 -1.47 -6.82
CA VAL A 143 19.01 -2.37 -7.96
C VAL A 143 20.30 -2.57 -8.73
N ASP A 144 20.71 -3.83 -8.88
CA ASP A 144 21.74 -4.23 -9.84
C ASP A 144 21.08 -4.96 -11.03
N PRO A 145 20.96 -4.32 -12.20
CA PRO A 145 20.39 -4.94 -13.39
C PRO A 145 21.29 -6.02 -14.00
N SER A 146 22.55 -6.11 -13.55
CA SER A 146 23.50 -7.14 -13.95
C SER A 146 23.51 -8.35 -13.01
N ALA A 147 22.72 -8.31 -11.93
CA ALA A 147 22.47 -9.45 -11.05
C ALA A 147 21.65 -10.51 -11.80
N ASN A 148 22.33 -11.25 -12.66
CA ASN A 148 21.93 -12.57 -13.13
C ASN A 148 22.94 -13.55 -12.54
N ASP A 149 22.43 -14.65 -11.99
CA ASP A 149 23.23 -15.87 -11.72
C ASP A 149 23.77 -16.45 -13.05
#